data_AF-H0HJN4-F1
#
_entry.id   AF-H0HJN4-F1
#
_cell.length_a   1.000
_cell.length_b   1.000
_cell.length_c   1.000
_cell.angle_alpha   90.00
_cell.angle_beta   90.00
_cell.angle_gamma   90.00
#
_symmetry.space_group_name_H-M   'P 1'
#
loop_
_entity.id
_entity.type
_entity.pdbx_description
1 polymer ?
#
loop_
_entity_poly.entity_id
_entity_poly.type
_entity_poly.pdbx_seq_one_letter_code
_entity_poly.pdbx_strand_id
1 'polypeptide(L)' 'MTIAPDEAAAAYWGGIFLLATLLSFVVLIPLAAKRLQDFGRPGALAFLCILFDILMYLPLCLIPGTPGPNQYGAATNQPK' A
#
# COMPACT_ATOMS: atom_id res chain seq x y z
N MET A 1 36.69 11.67 16.67
CA MET A 1 35.74 11.41 17.79
C MET A 1 34.61 10.58 17.23
N THR A 2 34.62 9.27 17.45
CA THR A 2 33.53 8.36 17.08
C THR A 2 32.54 8.30 18.24
N ILE A 3 31.34 8.82 18.05
CA ILE A 3 30.27 8.73 19.05
C ILE A 3 29.80 7.27 19.08
N ALA A 4 29.87 6.63 20.25
CA ALA A 4 29.32 5.30 20.42
C ALA A 4 27.80 5.35 20.20
N PRO A 5 27.21 4.41 19.44
CA PRO A 5 25.77 4.41 19.21
C PRO A 5 25.01 4.17 20.52
N ASP A 6 23.96 4.95 20.76
CA ASP A 6 23.00 4.69 21.83
C ASP A 6 22.08 3.55 21.40
N GLU A 7 22.45 2.32 21.79
CA GLU A 7 21.71 1.11 21.42
C GLU A 7 20.27 1.10 21.95
N ALA A 8 20.02 1.72 23.11
CA ALA A 8 18.69 1.79 23.70
C ALA A 8 17.77 2.70 22.87
N ALA A 9 18.27 3.89 22.50
CA ALA A 9 17.54 4.78 21.60
C ALA A 9 17.32 4.15 20.22
N ALA A 10 18.33 3.47 19.67
CA ALA A 10 18.22 2.78 18.38
C ALA A 10 17.15 1.70 18.40
N ALA A 11 17.11 0.87 19.46
CA ALA A 11 16.10 -0.17 19.63
C ALA A 11 14.68 0.42 19.76
N TYR A 12 14.52 1.49 20.54
CA TYR A 12 13.23 2.15 20.74
C TYR A 12 12.66 2.72 19.43
N TRP A 13 13.46 3.53 18.72
CA TRP A 13 13.03 4.14 17.46
C TRP A 13 12.88 3.12 16.35
N GLY A 14 13.73 2.09 16.31
CA GLY A 14 13.58 0.96 15.39
C GLY A 14 12.27 0.22 15.61
N GLY A 15 11.86 0.01 16.86
CA GLY A 15 10.57 -0.60 17.20
C GLY A 15 9.38 0.25 16.72
N ILE A 16 9.39 1.55 16.98
CA ILE A 16 8.35 2.48 16.50
C ILE A 16 8.28 2.47 14.97
N PHE A 17 9.44 2.56 14.30
CA PHE A 17 9.52 2.55 12.86
C PHE A 17 8.93 1.26 12.27
N LEU A 18 9.28 0.10 12.84
CA LEU A 18 8.79 -1.19 12.38
C LEU A 18 7.27 -1.31 12.59
N LEU A 19 6.76 -0.90 13.76
CA LEU A 19 5.33 -0.89 14.04
C LEU A 19 4.56 0.04 13.09
N ALA A 20 5.04 1.27 12.89
CA ALA A 20 4.43 2.21 11.97
C ALA A 20 4.42 1.68 10.53
N THR A 21 5.53 1.04 10.10
CA THR A 21 5.64 0.40 8.79
C THR A 21 4.59 -0.72 8.63
N LEU A 22 4.49 -1.63 9.59
CA LEU A 22 3.50 -2.72 9.55
C LEU A 22 2.06 -2.19 9.53
N LEU A 23 1.74 -1.18 10.34
CA LEU A 23 0.43 -0.56 10.36
C LEU A 23 0.10 0.13 9.03
N SER A 24 1.09 0.72 8.36
CA SER A 24 0.87 1.33 7.04
C SER A 24 0.40 0.31 5.99
N PHE A 25 0.89 -0.93 6.04
CA PHE A 25 0.48 -1.99 5.11
C PHE A 25 -0.98 -2.40 5.26
N VAL A 26 -1.56 -2.27 6.47
CA VAL A 26 -2.99 -2.52 6.71
C VAL A 26 -3.87 -1.58 5.87
N VAL A 27 -3.40 -0.37 5.59
CA VAL A 27 -4.10 0.63 4.79
C VAL A 27 -3.70 0.56 3.32
N LEU A 28 -2.40 0.38 3.05
CA LEU A 28 -1.85 0.37 1.70
C LEU A 28 -2.38 -0.81 0.87
N ILE A 29 -2.40 -2.02 1.42
CA ILE A 29 -2.78 -3.23 0.65
C ILE A 29 -4.24 -3.15 0.19
N PRO A 30 -5.24 -2.81 1.04
CA PRO A 30 -6.61 -2.64 0.57
C PRO A 30 -6.78 -1.53 -0.45
N LEU A 31 -6.07 -0.40 -0.29
CA LEU A 31 -6.11 0.70 -1.25
C LEU A 31 -5.52 0.29 -2.60
N ALA A 32 -4.38 -0.38 -2.61
CA ALA A 32 -3.75 -0.89 -3.83
C ALA A 32 -4.63 -1.95 -4.50
N ALA A 33 -5.25 -2.84 -3.71
CA ALA A 33 -6.21 -3.83 -4.20
C ALA A 33 -7.38 -3.13 -4.88
N LYS A 34 -8.01 -2.14 -4.22
CA LYS A 34 -9.09 -1.35 -4.80
C LYS A 34 -8.67 -0.72 -6.13
N ARG A 35 -7.49 -0.10 -6.19
CA ARG A 35 -6.97 0.51 -7.42
C ARG A 35 -6.77 -0.51 -8.53
N LEU A 36 -6.17 -1.66 -8.25
CA LEU A 36 -6.00 -2.74 -9.23
C LEU A 36 -7.34 -3.26 -9.75
N GLN A 37 -8.33 -3.39 -8.87
CA GLN A 37 -9.68 -3.81 -9.25
C GLN A 37 -10.37 -2.78 -10.15
N ASP A 38 -10.08 -1.49 -9.98
CA ASP A 38 -10.54 -0.43 -10.89
C ASP A 38 -9.91 -0.52 -12.29
N PHE A 39 -8.85 -1.32 -12.47
CA PHE A 39 -8.28 -1.70 -13.77
C PHE A 39 -8.71 -3.09 -14.25
N GLY A 40 -9.67 -3.73 -13.58
CA GLY A 40 -10.09 -5.11 -13.86
C GLY A 40 -9.05 -6.17 -13.54
N ARG A 41 -8.02 -5.82 -12.75
CA ARG A 41 -6.97 -6.76 -12.31
C ARG A 41 -7.36 -7.42 -10.99
N PRO A 42 -6.85 -8.64 -10.71
CA PRO A 42 -7.11 -9.30 -9.44
C PRO A 42 -6.48 -8.51 -8.28
N GLY A 43 -7.26 -8.30 -7.21
CA GLY A 43 -6.79 -7.57 -6.02
C GLY A 43 -5.60 -8.23 -5.32
N ALA A 44 -5.38 -9.54 -5.52
CA ALA A 44 -4.22 -10.25 -5.00
C ALA A 44 -2.87 -9.69 -5.50
N LEU A 45 -2.84 -8.99 -6.65
CA LEU A 45 -1.61 -8.33 -7.11
C LEU A 45 -1.18 -7.16 -6.19
N ALA A 46 -2.05 -6.70 -5.28
CA ALA A 46 -1.72 -5.65 -4.31
C ALA A 46 -0.61 -6.04 -3.34
N PHE A 47 -0.39 -7.34 -3.09
CA PHE A 47 0.74 -7.79 -2.26
C PHE A 47 2.10 -7.43 -2.86
N LEU A 48 2.20 -7.23 -4.18
CA LEU A 48 3.42 -6.71 -4.81
C LEU A 48 3.73 -5.27 -4.38
N CYS A 49 2.71 -4.51 -3.96
CA CYS A 49 2.90 -3.17 -3.39
C CYS A 49 3.58 -3.22 -2.02
N ILE A 50 3.76 -4.37 -1.36
CA ILE A 50 4.62 -4.45 -0.16
C ILE A 50 6.10 -4.34 -0.56
N LEU A 51 6.48 -4.93 -1.70
CA LEU A 51 7.87 -4.99 -2.16
C LEU A 51 8.32 -3.69 -2.81
N PHE A 52 7.42 -3.06 -3.57
CA PHE A 52 7.72 -1.85 -4.34
C PHE A 52 7.05 -0.59 -3.80
N ASP A 53 6.15 -0.74 -2.82
CA ASP A 53 5.50 0.33 -2.07
C ASP A 53 5.03 1.47 -2.97
N ILE A 54 5.52 2.68 -2.70
CA ILE A 54 5.16 3.90 -3.41
C ILE A 54 5.41 3.81 -4.92
N LEU A 55 6.41 3.06 -5.39
CA LEU A 55 6.74 2.96 -6.81
C LEU A 55 5.65 2.24 -7.62
N MET A 56 4.92 1.31 -7.00
CA MET A 56 3.78 0.66 -7.65
C MET A 56 2.46 1.36 -7.35
N TYR A 57 2.28 1.86 -6.13
CA TYR A 57 1.01 2.46 -5.74
C TYR A 57 0.79 3.85 -6.37
N LEU A 58 1.81 4.70 -6.42
CA LEU A 58 1.67 6.07 -6.91
C LEU A 58 1.22 6.14 -8.39
N PRO A 59 1.79 5.36 -9.33
CA PRO A 59 1.28 5.33 -10.70
C PRO A 59 -0.16 4.85 -10.80
N LEU A 60 -0.57 3.86 -9.99
CA LEU A 60 -1.95 3.37 -9.94
C LEU A 60 -2.93 4.45 -9.48
N CYS A 61 -2.49 5.41 -8.66
CA CYS A 61 -3.31 6.55 -8.24
C CYS A 61 -3.47 7.61 -9.34
N LEU A 62 -2.45 7.81 -10.18
CA LEU A 62 -2.44 8.85 -11.21
C LEU A 62 -3.14 8.42 -12.50
N ILE A 63 -3.10 7.12 -12.83
CA ILE A 63 -3.71 6.60 -14.05
C ILE A 63 -5.21 6.37 -13.81
N PRO A 64 -6.11 6.90 -14.67
CA PRO A 64 -7.53 6.61 -14.56
C PRO A 64 -7.80 5.12 -14.78
N GLY A 65 -8.74 4.56 -14.00
CA GLY A 65 -9.16 3.16 -14.13
C GLY A 65 -9.89 2.88 -15.44
N THR A 66 -10.24 1.62 -15.67
CA THR A 66 -11.04 1.23 -16.85
C THR A 66 -12.44 1.85 -16.79
N PRO A 67 -12.97 2.42 -17.89
CA PRO A 67 -14.32 2.97 -17.92
C PRO A 67 -15.39 1.90 -17.64
N GLY A 68 -16.42 2.27 -16.89
CA GLY A 68 -17.55 1.41 -16.59
C GLY A 68 -17.48 0.72 -15.22
N PRO A 69 -18.41 -0.21 -14.94
CA PRO A 69 -18.45 -0.96 -13.69
C PRO A 69 -17.23 -1.86 -13.56
N ASN A 70 -16.60 -1.90 -12.38
CA ASN A 70 -15.60 -2.93 -12.10
C ASN A 70 -16.29 -4.27 -11.79
N GLN A 71 -15.54 -5.37 -11.78
CA GLN A 71 -16.10 -6.72 -11.54
C GLN A 71 -16.76 -6.90 -10.14
N TYR A 72 -16.58 -5.94 -9.24
CA TYR A 72 -17.06 -5.96 -7.86
C TYR A 72 -18.21 -4.98 -7.59
N GLY A 73 -18.73 -4.26 -8.60
CA GLY A 73 -19.78 -3.23 -8.42
C GLY A 73 -20.62 -2.98 -9.67
N ALA A 74 -21.82 -2.40 -9.52
CA ALA A 74 -22.69 -2.03 -10.65
C ALA A 74 -22.28 -0.70 -11.32
N ALA A 75 -21.43 0.09 -10.68
CA ALA A 75 -20.82 1.30 -11.19
C ALA A 75 -19.38 1.45 -10.67
N THR A 76 -18.60 2.36 -11.27
CA THR A 76 -17.25 2.69 -10.79
C THR A 76 -17.32 3.11 -9.31
N ASN A 77 -16.50 2.50 -8.46
CA ASN A 77 -16.46 2.75 -7.00
C ASN A 77 -17.72 2.39 -6.19
N GLN A 78 -18.59 1.54 -6.71
CA GLN A 78 -19.73 1.02 -5.94
C GLN A 78 -19.42 -0.37 -5.36
N PRO A 79 -19.70 -0.65 -4.08
CA PRO A 79 -19.72 -2.02 -3.58
C PRO A 79 -20.91 -2.79 -4.16
N LYS A 80 -20.78 -4.12 -4.29
CA LYS A 80 -21.90 -5.02 -4.55
C LYS A 80 -22.79 -5.19 -3.32
#